data_AF-A0A388NV53-F1
#
_entry.id   AF-A0A388NV53-F1
#
_cell.length_a   1.000
_cell.length_b   1.000
_cell.length_c   1.000
_cell.angle_alpha   90.00
_cell.angle_beta   90.00
_cell.angle_gamma   90.00
#
_symmetry.space_group_name_H-M   'P 1'
#
loop_
_entity.id
_entity.type
_entity.pdbx_description
1 polymer ?
#
loop_
_entity_poly.entity_id
_entity_poly.type
_entity_poly.pdbx_seq_one_letter_code
_entity_poly.pdbx_strand_id
1 'polypeptide(L)' 'MLRGETVDRVLSDRLVSAVCNSAAIRSSLNEAREFARRGQAALQNLPDCSAAGSLLAIAEFIVDRDL' A
#
# COMPACT_ATOMS: atom_id res chain seq x y z
N MET A 1 19.23 26.27 19.87
CA MET A 1 18.50 25.75 18.69
C MET A 1 17.53 24.58 19.01
N LEU A 2 17.20 24.27 20.27
CA LEU A 2 16.36 23.10 20.63
C LEU A 2 14.83 23.28 20.45
N ARG A 3 14.35 24.52 20.27
CA ARG A 3 12.91 24.81 20.26
C ARG A 3 12.21 24.43 18.94
N GLY A 4 12.93 24.50 17.81
CA GLY A 4 12.40 24.15 16.49
C GLY A 4 12.14 22.66 16.34
N GLU A 5 13.12 21.82 16.67
CA GLU A 5 12.99 20.35 16.59
C GLU A 5 11.85 19.80 17.46
N THR A 6 11.62 20.41 18.63
CA THR A 6 10.55 19.97 19.53
C THR A 6 9.17 20.28 18.96
N VAL A 7 9.00 21.44 18.30
CA VAL A 7 7.76 21.85 17.65
C VAL A 7 7.49 20.96 16.43
N ASP A 8 8.50 20.67 15.62
CA ASP A 8 8.38 19.78 14.45
C ASP A 8 7.95 18.37 14.84
N ARG A 9 8.48 17.83 15.94
CA ARG A 9 8.10 16.50 16.45
C ARG A 9 6.63 16.46 16.89
N VAL A 10 6.17 17.47 17.62
CA VAL A 10 4.76 17.57 18.05
C VAL A 10 3.82 17.68 16.86
N LEU A 11 4.21 18.43 15.82
CA LEU A 11 3.41 18.53 14.59
C LEU A 11 3.38 17.20 13.83
N SER A 12 4.51 16.51 13.74
CA SER A 12 4.60 15.18 13.12
C SER A 12 3.71 14.15 13.83
N ASP A 13 3.77 14.08 15.17
CA ASP A 13 2.96 13.15 15.95
C ASP A 13 1.44 13.41 15.80
N ARG A 14 1.05 14.69 15.70
CA ARG A 14 -0.35 15.08 15.42
C ARG A 14 -0.77 14.69 14.02
N LEU A 15 0.11 14.83 13.02
CA LEU A 15 -0.15 14.43 11.65
C LEU A 15 -0.32 12.91 11.55
N VAL A 16 0.59 12.14 12.14
CA VAL A 16 0.50 10.67 12.22
C VAL A 16 -0.80 10.25 12.89
N SER A 17 -1.14 10.87 14.03
CA SER A 17 -2.40 10.59 14.72
C SER A 17 -3.63 10.92 13.87
N ALA A 18 -3.60 12.03 13.12
CA ALA A 18 -4.69 12.40 12.22
C ALA A 18 -4.85 11.38 11.07
N VAL A 19 -3.74 10.93 10.48
CA VAL A 19 -3.77 9.90 9.42
C VAL A 19 -4.29 8.57 9.97
N CYS A 20 -3.80 8.11 11.12
CA CYS A 20 -4.23 6.86 11.76
C CYS A 20 -5.73 6.86 12.12
N ASN A 21 -6.26 8.01 12.55
CA ASN A 21 -7.68 8.15 12.89
C ASN A 21 -8.58 8.48 11.70
N SER A 22 -8.01 8.66 10.51
CA SER A 22 -8.76 8.92 9.28
C SER A 22 -9.09 7.63 8.52
N ALA A 23 -9.81 7.76 7.41
CA ALA A 23 -9.99 6.67 6.47
C ALA A 23 -8.79 6.46 5.51
N ALA A 24 -7.75 7.30 5.57
CA ALA A 24 -6.68 7.32 4.56
C ALA A 24 -5.96 5.98 4.44
N ILE A 25 -5.55 5.36 5.55
CA ILE A 25 -4.85 4.06 5.53
C ILE A 25 -5.72 2.99 4.85
N ARG A 26 -6.99 2.88 5.25
CA ARG A 26 -7.93 1.92 4.63
C ARG A 26 -8.18 2.23 3.15
N SER A 27 -8.28 3.50 2.79
CA SER A 27 -8.49 3.92 1.40
C SER A 27 -7.29 3.56 0.53
N SER A 28 -6.06 3.85 0.98
CA SER A 28 -4.84 3.50 0.27
C SER A 28 -4.64 1.99 0.14
N LEU A 29 -4.99 1.22 1.19
CA LEU A 29 -4.98 -0.24 1.12
C LEU A 29 -6.00 -0.77 0.10
N ASN A 30 -7.20 -0.21 0.06
CA ASN A 30 -8.20 -0.60 -0.93
C ASN A 30 -7.76 -0.27 -2.36
N GLU A 31 -7.12 0.88 -2.58
CA GLU A 31 -6.56 1.26 -3.88
C GLU A 31 -5.44 0.31 -4.32
N ALA A 32 -4.52 -0.04 -3.42
CA ALA A 32 -3.46 -1.00 -3.70
C ALA A 32 -4.02 -2.38 -4.08
N ARG A 33 -5.06 -2.84 -3.37
CA ARG A 33 -5.77 -4.09 -3.67
C ARG A 33 -6.45 -4.06 -5.03
N GLU A 34 -7.10 -2.95 -5.37
CA GLU A 34 -7.74 -2.76 -6.67
C GLU A 34 -6.71 -2.81 -7.81
N PHE A 35 -5.57 -2.13 -7.63
CA PHE A 35 -4.50 -2.12 -8.61
C PHE A 35 -3.95 -3.53 -8.86
N ALA A 36 -3.67 -4.30 -7.80
CA ALA A 36 -3.21 -5.67 -7.92
C ALA A 36 -4.23 -6.57 -8.60
N ARG A 37 -5.53 -6.46 -8.26
CA ARG A 37 -6.60 -7.23 -8.91
C ARG A 37 -6.68 -6.95 -10.40
N ARG A 38 -6.55 -5.68 -10.80
CA ARG A 38 -6.49 -5.28 -12.21
C ARG A 38 -5.27 -5.87 -12.92
N GLY A 39 -4.12 -5.90 -12.24
CA GLY A 39 -2.91 -6.56 -12.73
C GLY A 39 -3.12 -8.06 -12.95
N GLN A 40 -3.69 -8.77 -11.98
CA GLN A 40 -4.01 -10.19 -12.10
C GLN A 40 -4.97 -10.46 -13.27
N ALA A 41 -6.02 -9.65 -13.43
CA ALA A 41 -6.95 -9.77 -14.55
C ALA A 41 -6.27 -9.56 -15.91
N ALA A 42 -5.28 -8.67 -15.99
CA ALA A 42 -4.49 -8.49 -17.21
C ALA A 42 -3.62 -9.72 -17.53
N LEU A 43 -3.08 -10.38 -16.50
CA LEU A 43 -2.25 -11.58 -16.64
C LEU A 43 -3.06 -12.81 -17.09
N GLN A 44 -4.36 -12.90 -16.77
CA GLN A 44 -5.23 -14.01 -17.19
C GLN A 44 -5.37 -14.15 -18.71
N ASN A 45 -5.09 -13.09 -19.47
CA ASN A 45 -5.16 -13.11 -20.94
C ASN A 45 -3.82 -13.50 -21.59
N LEU A 46 -2.77 -13.73 -20.80
CA LEU A 46 -1.46 -14.12 -21.32
C LEU A 46 -1.39 -15.63 -21.55
N PRO A 47 -0.59 -16.10 -22.52
CA PRO A 47 -0.29 -17.51 -22.67
C PRO A 47 0.35 -18.07 -21.39
N ASP A 48 -0.02 -19.29 -21.02
CA ASP A 48 0.55 -19.98 -19.87
C ASP A 48 2.07 -20.13 -20.03
N CYS A 49 2.79 -19.36 -19.23
CA CYS A 49 4.25 -19.38 -19.18
C CYS A 49 4.71 -19.12 -17.74
N SER A 50 5.94 -19.56 -17.42
CA SER A 50 6.50 -19.44 -16.07
C SER A 50 6.57 -18.00 -15.56
N ALA A 51 6.69 -17.03 -16.47
CA ALA A 51 6.67 -15.60 -16.15
C ALA A 51 5.28 -15.13 -15.68
N ALA A 52 4.19 -15.60 -16.30
CA ALA A 52 2.83 -15.25 -15.89
C ALA A 52 2.52 -15.75 -14.47
N GLY A 53 2.93 -16.98 -14.15
CA GLY A 53 2.79 -17.53 -12.79
C GLY A 53 3.58 -16.75 -11.74
N SER A 54 4.82 -16.34 -12.07
CA SER A 54 5.65 -15.53 -11.17
C SER A 54 5.05 -14.14 -10.90
N LEU A 55 4.51 -13.49 -11.94
CA LEU A 55 3.87 -12.18 -11.82
C LEU A 55 2.58 -12.24 -11.00
N LEU A 56 1.80 -13.33 -11.14
CA LEU A 56 0.60 -13.55 -10.34
C LEU A 56 0.93 -13.69 -8.84
N ALA A 57 1.94 -14.50 -8.52
CA ALA A 57 2.38 -14.70 -7.13
C ALA A 57 2.89 -13.39 -6.47
N ILE A 58 3.59 -12.53 -7.23
CA ILE A 58 4.02 -11.21 -6.74
C ILE A 58 2.81 -10.31 -6.45
N ALA A 59 1.81 -10.31 -7.34
CA ALA A 59 0.61 -9.49 -7.15
C ALA A 59 -0.19 -9.92 -5.92
N GLU A 60 -0.30 -11.22 -5.65
CA GLU A 60 -0.94 -11.77 -4.44
C GLU A 60 -0.17 -11.38 -3.16
N PHE A 61 1.15 -11.56 -3.17
CA PHE A 61 1.99 -11.25 -2.01
C PHE A 61 1.90 -9.76 -1.58
N ILE A 62 1.84 -8.83 -2.53
CA ILE A 62 1.73 -7.40 -2.24
C ILE A 62 0.39 -7.05 -1.57
N VAL A 63 -0.67 -7.79 -1.89
CA VAL A 63 -2.03 -7.55 -1.39
C VAL A 63 -2.26 -8.09 0.01
N ASP A 64 -1.71 -9.27 0.30
CA ASP A 64 -1.94 -10.01 1.55
C ASP A 64 -0.93 -9.69 2.65
N ARG A 65 -0.05 -8.70 2.44
CA ARG A 65 0.89 -8.28 3.48
C ARG A 65 0.13 -7.61 4.63
N ASP A 66 0.00 -8.32 5.75
CA ASP A 66 -0.39 -7.70 7.03
C ASP A 66 0.62 -6.60 7.39
N LEU A 67 0.09 -5.41 7.73
CA LEU A 67 0.86 -4.25 8.19
C LEU A 67 1.14 -4.31 9.69
#